data_AF-A0A8D8VGY1-F1
#
_entry.id   AF-A0A8D8VGY1-F1
#
_cell.length_a   1.000
_cell.length_b   1.000
_cell.length_c   1.000
_cell.angle_alpha   90.00
_cell.angle_beta   90.00
_cell.angle_gamma   90.00
#
_symmetry.space_group_name_H-M   'P 1'
#
loop_
_entity.id
_entity.type
_entity.pdbx_description
1 polymer ?
#
loop_
_entity_poly.entity_id
_entity_poly.type
_entity_poly.pdbx_seq_one_letter_code
_entity_poly.pdbx_strand_id
1 'polypeptide(L)'
;MKVVQNMKILVEELPDACPENLKNKFNKVIEKNPGFSTIEKVNEYLNGSGTSLPTTIDVGKSSKFKYCPMTSVDVERSFSSYKYILEDRRHRFTMENLGKIMVLHFNQNQAK
;
A
#
# COMPACT_ATOMS: atom_id res chain seq x y z
N MET A 1 -6.02 -4.83 -5.76
CA MET A 1 -5.11 -5.63 -6.60
C MET A 1 -5.50 -5.74 -8.07
N LYS A 2 -6.80 -5.87 -8.41
CA LYS A 2 -7.28 -6.03 -9.80
C LYS A 2 -6.66 -5.06 -10.82
N VAL A 3 -6.49 -3.79 -10.48
CA VAL A 3 -5.91 -2.77 -11.39
C VAL A 3 -4.48 -3.13 -11.82
N VAL A 4 -3.62 -3.56 -10.88
CA VAL A 4 -2.22 -3.91 -11.19
C VAL A 4 -2.14 -5.25 -11.93
N GLN A 5 -3.01 -6.21 -11.60
CA GLN A 5 -3.11 -7.47 -12.34
C GLN A 5 -3.57 -7.25 -13.78
N ASN A 6 -4.57 -6.40 -13.99
CA ASN A 6 -5.04 -6.02 -15.33
C ASN A 6 -3.93 -5.30 -16.11
N MET A 7 -3.18 -4.41 -15.47
CA MET A 7 -2.00 -3.78 -16.10
C MET A 7 -0.93 -4.80 -16.48
N LYS A 8 -0.70 -5.83 -15.65
CA LYS A 8 0.26 -6.90 -15.95
C LYS A 8 -0.16 -7.69 -17.19
N ILE A 9 -1.43 -8.09 -17.28
CA ILE A 9 -1.99 -8.77 -18.46
C ILE A 9 -1.83 -7.89 -19.70
N LEU A 10 -2.21 -6.61 -19.61
CA LEU A 10 -2.08 -5.67 -20.71
C LEU A 10 -0.62 -5.53 -21.18
N VAL A 11 0.34 -5.47 -20.25
CA VAL A 11 1.77 -5.37 -20.56
C VAL A 11 2.32 -6.63 -21.23
N GLU A 12 1.82 -7.82 -20.84
CA GLU A 12 2.17 -9.10 -21.44
C GLU A 12 1.60 -9.24 -22.87
N GLU A 13 0.39 -8.73 -23.12
CA GLU A 13 -0.29 -8.75 -24.42
C GLU A 13 0.22 -7.68 -25.42
N LEU A 14 1.11 -6.77 -25.00
CA LEU A 14 1.64 -5.73 -25.88
C LEU A 14 2.46 -6.34 -27.04
N PRO A 15 2.20 -5.91 -28.29
CA PRO A 15 2.96 -6.37 -29.46
C PRO A 15 4.45 -6.06 -29.31
N ASP A 16 5.32 -6.88 -29.91
CA ASP A 16 6.78 -6.78 -29.78
C ASP A 16 7.38 -5.46 -30.31
N ALA A 17 6.60 -4.69 -31.07
CA ALA A 17 6.94 -3.33 -31.48
C ALA A 17 6.83 -2.28 -30.35
N CYS A 18 6.30 -2.65 -29.19
CA CYS A 18 6.18 -1.76 -28.04
C CYS A 18 7.55 -1.49 -27.42
N PRO A 19 7.81 -0.30 -26.85
CA PRO A 19 9.12 0.04 -26.32
C PRO A 19 9.48 -0.92 -25.20
N GLU A 20 10.55 -1.69 -25.35
CA GLU A 20 11.09 -2.57 -24.31
C GLU A 20 11.36 -1.80 -23.00
N ASN A 21 11.63 -0.50 -23.12
CA ASN A 21 11.70 0.46 -22.04
C ASN A 21 10.45 0.51 -21.14
N LEU A 22 9.25 0.31 -21.70
CA LEU A 22 8.00 0.29 -20.96
C LEU A 22 7.87 -0.98 -20.12
N LYS A 23 8.06 -2.16 -20.73
CA LYS A 23 8.05 -3.45 -20.03
C LYS A 23 9.11 -3.45 -18.90
N ASN A 24 10.31 -2.98 -19.22
CA ASN A 24 11.40 -2.85 -18.26
C ASN A 24 11.10 -1.86 -17.12
N LYS A 25 10.47 -0.72 -17.42
CA LYS A 25 10.09 0.25 -16.37
C LYS A 25 9.00 -0.32 -15.46
N PHE A 26 8.01 -1.00 -16.02
CA PHE A 26 6.94 -1.62 -15.25
C PHE A 26 7.48 -2.68 -14.28
N ASN A 27 8.29 -3.62 -14.79
CA ASN A 27 8.91 -4.66 -13.97
C ASN A 27 9.81 -4.05 -12.89
N LYS A 28 10.64 -3.06 -13.23
CA LYS A 28 11.48 -2.34 -12.25
C LYS A 28 10.66 -1.67 -11.14
N VAL A 29 9.47 -1.14 -11.44
CA VAL A 29 8.61 -0.52 -10.43
C VAL A 29 8.02 -1.56 -9.49
N ILE A 30 7.59 -2.71 -10.02
CA ILE A 30 7.04 -3.82 -9.21
C ILE A 30 8.14 -4.42 -8.33
N GLU A 31 9.30 -4.72 -8.90
CA GLU A 31 10.43 -5.31 -8.17
C GLU A 31 10.95 -4.40 -7.05
N LYS A 32 10.93 -3.08 -7.26
CA LYS A 32 11.30 -2.10 -6.22
C LYS A 32 10.35 -2.08 -5.03
N ASN A 33 9.15 -2.66 -5.14
CA ASN A 33 8.18 -2.73 -4.06
C ASN A 33 8.07 -4.16 -3.50
N PRO A 34 8.96 -4.57 -2.57
CA PRO A 34 8.92 -5.91 -1.98
C PRO A 34 7.61 -6.18 -1.21
N GLY A 35 6.93 -5.14 -0.74
CA GLY A 35 5.64 -5.25 -0.06
C GLY A 35 4.52 -5.74 -0.98
N PHE A 36 4.63 -5.50 -2.29
CA PHE A 36 3.66 -5.96 -3.28
C PHE A 36 3.51 -7.50 -3.28
N SER A 37 4.63 -8.23 -3.29
CA SER A 37 4.63 -9.71 -3.25
C SER A 37 4.01 -10.24 -1.95
N THR A 38 4.21 -9.54 -0.84
CA THR A 38 3.63 -9.93 0.45
C THR A 38 2.11 -9.74 0.44
N ILE A 39 1.64 -8.62 -0.12
CA ILE A 39 0.22 -8.32 -0.27
C ILE A 39 -0.46 -9.30 -1.23
N GLU A 40 0.21 -9.69 -2.32
CA GLU A 40 -0.28 -10.67 -3.28
C GLU A 40 -0.54 -12.03 -2.61
N LYS A 41 0.42 -12.56 -1.86
CA LYS A 41 0.27 -13.81 -1.08
C LYS A 41 -0.88 -13.75 -0.07
N VAL A 42 -1.03 -12.62 0.62
CA VAL A 42 -2.16 -12.44 1.56
C VAL A 42 -3.49 -12.45 0.82
N ASN A 43 -3.57 -11.85 -0.37
CA ASN A 43 -4.78 -11.85 -1.16
C ASN A 43 -5.10 -13.22 -1.76
N GLU A 44 -4.10 -13.99 -2.18
CA GLU A 44 -4.30 -15.40 -2.57
C GLU A 44 -4.85 -16.22 -1.41
N TYR A 45 -4.30 -16.06 -0.21
CA TYR A 45 -4.80 -16.70 1.00
C TYR A 45 -6.24 -16.30 1.32
N LEU A 46 -6.57 -15.00 1.25
CA LEU A 46 -7.93 -14.50 1.50
C LEU A 46 -8.96 -14.97 0.46
N ASN A 47 -8.52 -15.21 -0.79
CA ASN A 47 -9.38 -15.75 -1.86
C ASN A 47 -9.44 -17.29 -1.86
N GLY A 48 -8.71 -17.96 -0.95
CA GLY A 48 -8.68 -19.42 -0.84
C GLY A 48 -7.83 -20.13 -1.91
N SER A 49 -7.08 -19.38 -2.73
CA SER A 49 -6.15 -19.95 -3.72
C SER A 49 -4.75 -20.22 -3.14
N GLY A 50 -4.37 -19.50 -2.07
CA GLY A 50 -3.08 -19.64 -1.39
C GLY A 50 -3.19 -20.46 -0.10
N THR A 51 -2.17 -21.28 0.19
CA THR A 51 -2.16 -22.22 1.32
C THR A 51 -1.60 -21.63 2.62
N SER A 52 -0.84 -20.53 2.57
CA SER A 52 -0.16 -19.98 3.75
C SER A 52 0.00 -18.46 3.73
N LEU A 53 -0.04 -17.86 4.93
CA LEU A 53 0.28 -16.45 5.13
C LEU A 53 1.79 -16.26 5.33
N PRO A 54 2.35 -15.10 4.97
CA PRO A 54 3.70 -14.71 5.36
C PRO A 54 3.88 -14.77 6.88
N THR A 55 5.05 -15.22 7.35
CA THR A 55 5.36 -15.40 8.79
C THR A 55 5.19 -14.12 9.63
N THR A 56 5.25 -12.96 9.00
CA THR A 56 5.08 -11.64 9.63
C THR A 56 3.61 -11.24 9.83
N ILE A 57 2.65 -11.95 9.24
CA ILE A 57 1.23 -11.58 9.23
C ILE A 57 0.41 -12.64 9.94
N ASP A 58 -0.17 -12.23 11.08
CA ASP A 58 -1.11 -13.05 11.83
C ASP A 58 -2.46 -13.20 11.11
N VAL A 59 -3.13 -14.33 11.33
CA VAL A 59 -4.44 -14.66 10.74
C VAL A 59 -5.46 -13.59 11.08
N GLY A 60 -5.49 -13.10 12.32
CA GLY A 60 -6.42 -12.04 12.76
C GLY A 60 -6.17 -10.69 12.09
N LYS A 61 -4.97 -10.46 11.55
CA LYS A 61 -4.60 -9.24 10.83
C LYS A 61 -4.75 -9.36 9.32
N SER A 62 -4.76 -10.59 8.78
CA SER A 62 -4.85 -10.85 7.34
C SER A 62 -6.06 -10.18 6.67
N SER A 63 -7.24 -10.25 7.29
CA SER A 63 -8.48 -9.65 6.76
C SER A 63 -8.42 -8.13 6.59
N LYS A 64 -7.56 -7.44 7.37
CA LYS A 64 -7.39 -5.98 7.30
C LYS A 64 -6.65 -5.55 6.03
N PHE A 65 -5.87 -6.44 5.42
CA PHE A 65 -5.16 -6.16 4.17
C PHE A 65 -6.09 -5.96 2.97
N LYS A 66 -7.38 -6.35 3.06
CA LYS A 66 -8.40 -6.00 2.05
C LYS A 66 -8.49 -4.50 1.80
N TYR A 67 -8.21 -3.68 2.82
CA TYR A 67 -8.23 -2.22 2.75
C TYR A 67 -6.84 -1.61 2.59
N CYS A 68 -5.81 -2.43 2.32
CA CYS A 68 -4.46 -1.93 2.13
C CYS A 68 -4.40 -1.10 0.84
N PRO A 69 -3.93 0.17 0.90
CA PRO A 69 -3.78 0.99 -0.28
C PRO A 69 -2.74 0.37 -1.23
N MET A 70 -3.09 0.28 -2.51
CA MET A 70 -2.23 -0.32 -3.55
C MET A 70 -1.03 0.55 -3.90
N THR A 71 -1.10 1.84 -3.62
CA THR A 71 -0.03 2.80 -3.91
C THR A 71 0.41 3.48 -2.62
N SER A 72 1.71 3.78 -2.50
CA SER A 72 2.21 4.59 -1.39
C SER A 72 1.72 6.03 -1.45
N VAL A 73 1.12 6.50 -2.56
CA VAL A 73 0.70 7.89 -2.76
C VAL A 73 -0.33 8.32 -1.70
N ASP A 74 -1.31 7.48 -1.37
CA ASP A 74 -2.30 7.80 -0.35
C ASP A 74 -1.67 7.87 1.05
N VAL A 75 -0.66 7.04 1.26
CA VAL A 75 0.13 6.98 2.50
C VAL A 75 1.02 8.22 2.60
N GLU A 76 1.72 8.60 1.53
CA GLU A 76 2.58 9.79 1.42
C GLU A 76 1.80 11.09 1.55
N ARG A 77 0.63 11.19 0.91
CA ARG A 77 -0.25 12.36 1.03
C ARG A 77 -0.75 12.51 2.47
N SER A 78 -1.09 11.39 3.12
CA SER A 78 -1.43 11.37 4.55
C SER A 78 -0.24 11.80 5.41
N PHE A 79 0.96 11.24 5.19
CA PHE A 79 2.18 11.63 5.90
C PHE A 79 2.59 13.08 5.67
N SER A 80 2.32 13.65 4.49
CA SER A 80 2.51 15.09 4.23
C SER A 80 1.56 15.93 5.09
N SER A 81 0.29 15.53 5.22
CA SER A 81 -0.66 16.18 6.13
C SER A 81 -0.25 16.03 7.59
N TYR A 82 0.30 14.86 7.96
CA TYR A 82 0.79 14.59 9.31
C TYR A 82 2.22 15.08 9.56
N LYS A 83 2.88 15.73 8.59
CA LYS A 83 4.29 16.11 8.68
C LYS A 83 4.57 16.94 9.94
N TYR A 84 3.73 17.92 10.23
CA TYR A 84 3.87 18.76 11.42
C TYR A 84 3.57 18.05 12.74
N ILE A 85 2.78 16.97 12.71
CA ILE A 85 2.44 16.15 13.88
C ILE A 85 3.54 15.12 14.15
N LEU A 86 4.20 14.62 13.10
CA LEU A 86 5.16 13.53 13.16
C LEU A 86 6.62 14.00 13.13
N GLU A 87 6.91 15.25 12.77
CA GLU A 87 8.25 15.82 12.88
C GLU A 87 8.75 15.90 14.34
N ASP A 88 10.07 16.00 14.51
CA ASP A 88 10.75 16.02 15.81
C ASP A 88 10.54 17.32 16.60
N ARG A 89 9.94 18.34 15.96
CA ARG A 89 9.53 19.63 16.58
C ARG A 89 8.31 19.50 17.49
N ARG A 90 8.10 18.32 18.07
CA ARG A 90 7.03 18.01 19.02
C ARG A 90 7.36 18.54 20.40
N HIS A 91 7.07 19.81 20.64
CA HIS A 91 7.04 20.33 21.99
C HIS A 91 5.75 19.83 22.69
N ARG A 92 5.85 18.69 23.39
CA ARG A 92 4.97 18.25 24.52
C ARG A 92 3.67 17.46 24.24
N PHE A 93 3.57 16.64 23.19
CA PHE A 93 2.44 15.69 23.11
C PHE A 93 2.69 14.41 23.91
N THR A 94 1.75 14.05 24.77
CA THR A 94 1.63 12.68 25.32
C THR A 94 1.13 11.73 24.22
N MET A 95 1.39 10.43 24.35
CA MET A 95 0.90 9.43 23.39
C MET A 95 -0.63 9.45 23.23
N GLU A 96 -1.35 9.73 24.32
CA GLU A 96 -2.80 9.88 24.29
C GLU A 96 -3.22 11.08 23.42
N ASN A 97 -2.57 12.22 23.59
CA ASN A 97 -2.87 13.44 22.81
C ASN A 97 -2.49 13.27 21.33
N LEU A 98 -1.40 12.55 21.05
CA LEU A 98 -1.01 12.21 19.69
C LEU A 98 -2.08 11.36 19.00
N GLY A 99 -2.63 10.35 19.70
CA GLY A 99 -3.73 9.53 19.19
C GLY A 99 -4.98 10.35 18.88
N LYS A 100 -5.38 11.26 19.78
CA LYS A 100 -6.52 12.17 19.55
C LYS A 100 -6.33 13.05 18.32
N ILE A 101 -5.14 13.63 18.15
CA ILE A 101 -4.81 14.49 17.00
C ILE A 101 -4.82 13.70 15.69
N MET A 102 -4.30 12.47 15.69
CA MET A 102 -4.35 11.59 14.53
C MET A 102 -5.79 11.32 14.08
N VAL A 103 -6.69 11.00 15.02
CA VAL A 103 -8.12 10.76 14.72
C VAL A 103 -8.79 12.03 14.16
N LEU A 104 -8.51 13.19 14.74
CA LEU A 104 -9.03 14.48 14.27
C LEU A 104 -8.62 14.79 12.82
N HIS A 105 -7.32 14.68 12.51
CA HIS A 105 -6.84 14.91 11.14
C HIS A 105 -7.35 13.85 10.15
N PHE A 106 -7.47 12.59 10.56
CA PHE A 106 -8.05 11.55 9.72
C PHE A 106 -9.48 11.91 9.31
N ASN A 107 -10.33 12.27 10.28
CA ASN A 107 -11.71 12.67 10.01
C ASN A 107 -11.81 13.93 9.16
N GLN A 108 -10.93 14.91 9.39
CA GLN A 108 -10.86 16.12 8.57
C GLN A 108 -10.49 15.81 7.10
N ASN A 109 -9.62 14.83 6.87
CA ASN A 109 -9.22 14.41 5.53
C ASN A 109 -10.28 13.56 4.82
N GLN A 110 -11.18 12.88 5.55
CA GLN A 110 -12.30 12.12 4.97
C GLN A 110 -13.51 12.99 4.59
N ALA A 111 -13.64 14.18 5.19
CA ALA A 111 -14.74 15.11 4.90
C ALA A 111 -14.51 15.98 3.64
N LYS A 112 -13.40 15.77 2.93
CA LYS A 112 -13.04 16.43 1.67
C LYS A 112 -13.15 15.46 0.52
#